data_AF-A0A556N6H6-F1
#
_entry.id   AF-A0A556N6H6-F1
#
_cell.length_a   1.000
_cell.length_b   1.000
_cell.length_c   1.000
_cell.angle_alpha   90.00
_cell.angle_beta   90.00
_cell.angle_gamma   90.00
#
_symmetry.space_group_name_H-M   'P 1'
#
loop_
_entity.id
_entity.type
_entity.pdbx_description
1 polymer ?
#
loop_
_entity_poly.entity_id
_entity_poly.type
_entity_poly.pdbx_seq_one_letter_code
_entity_poly.pdbx_strand_id
1 'polypeptide(L)'
;MTRSECFRLLNLPPNASDAEIRKQYKKLALRLHPDVNPDPLAHEVFIKLGKAVEILLNPDYKEEITGKRTSRRTGSESDEERLERMRVAKMRYEQQKMQQAKDNNRYFLSLTSGMRWSIYKYIMRISLVLALALSTEYFLPMHYEPDVLIGSSKSLNNGIIKGNITSIELEKRGRYYVQNNRYAWLYAYPEVIIETTWFLHTPVKMITSDDFTRYRTPFDFHIGSIRFGLIVLFLVPLYPYLRRRKTLSFVFLYHLSFWGIGTVALYILLTQERMLHLLTLGFL
;
A
#
# COMPACT_ATOMS: atom_id res chain seq x y z
N MET A 1 -22.39 45.04 13.94
CA MET A 1 -23.48 44.10 13.64
C MET A 1 -24.49 44.14 14.76
N THR A 2 -25.74 44.43 14.44
CA THR A 2 -26.85 44.35 15.39
C THR A 2 -27.34 42.90 15.52
N ARG A 3 -28.02 42.53 16.62
CA ARG A 3 -28.58 41.17 16.81
C ARG A 3 -29.55 40.80 15.67
N SER A 4 -30.33 41.78 15.20
CA SER A 4 -31.23 41.64 14.04
C SER A 4 -30.50 41.39 12.72
N GLU A 5 -29.34 42.01 12.49
CA GLU A 5 -28.48 41.69 11.33
C GLU A 5 -27.89 40.27 11.42
N CYS A 6 -27.55 39.79 12.61
CA CYS A 6 -27.00 38.45 12.81
C CYS A 6 -28.05 37.37 12.46
N PHE A 7 -29.29 37.55 12.90
CA PHE A 7 -30.40 36.65 12.53
C PHE A 7 -30.66 36.65 11.02
N ARG A 8 -30.63 37.83 10.37
CA ARG A 8 -30.75 37.93 8.91
C ARG A 8 -29.61 37.23 8.18
N LEU A 9 -28.37 37.33 8.66
CA LEU A 9 -27.23 36.65 8.04
C LEU A 9 -27.34 35.12 8.09
N LEU A 10 -27.94 34.58 9.15
CA LEU A 10 -28.21 33.15 9.33
C LEU A 10 -29.54 32.70 8.67
N ASN A 11 -30.27 33.61 8.03
CA ASN A 11 -31.62 33.39 7.50
C ASN A 11 -32.58 32.81 8.54
N LEU A 12 -32.53 33.34 9.77
CA LEU A 12 -33.37 32.93 10.89
C LEU A 12 -34.29 34.06 11.36
N PRO A 13 -35.48 33.75 11.91
CA PRO A 13 -36.33 34.76 12.54
C PRO A 13 -35.67 35.28 13.84
N PRO A 14 -36.00 36.50 14.29
CA PRO A 14 -35.43 37.10 15.51
C PRO A 14 -35.66 36.32 16.81
N ASN A 15 -36.61 35.38 16.82
CA ASN A 15 -36.97 34.53 17.96
C ASN A 15 -36.44 33.08 17.82
N ALA A 16 -35.52 32.82 16.88
CA ALA A 16 -34.95 31.49 16.72
C ALA A 16 -34.17 31.05 17.97
N SER A 17 -34.34 29.78 18.35
CA SER A 17 -33.65 29.17 19.49
C SER A 17 -32.15 28.97 19.23
N ASP A 18 -31.37 28.85 20.29
CA ASP A 18 -29.93 28.57 20.21
C ASP A 18 -29.62 27.28 19.41
N ALA A 19 -30.49 26.28 19.52
CA ALA A 19 -30.40 25.04 18.75
C ALA A 19 -30.57 25.28 17.24
N GLU A 20 -31.50 26.15 16.84
CA GLU A 20 -31.73 26.52 15.45
C GLU A 20 -30.59 27.37 14.89
N ILE A 21 -30.03 28.28 15.70
CA ILE A 21 -28.85 29.08 15.35
C ILE A 21 -27.65 28.18 15.03
N ARG A 22 -27.32 27.23 15.92
CA ARG A 22 -26.20 26.29 15.72
C ARG A 22 -26.44 25.38 14.51
N LYS A 23 -27.68 24.95 14.28
CA LYS A 23 -28.05 24.09 13.15
C LYS A 23 -27.88 24.81 11.81
N GLN A 24 -28.36 26.04 11.68
CA GLN A 24 -28.20 26.82 10.45
C GLN A 24 -26.75 27.23 10.22
N TYR A 25 -26.02 27.58 11.27
CA TYR A 25 -24.58 27.83 11.18
C TYR A 25 -23.85 26.64 10.56
N LYS A 26 -24.05 25.43 11.09
CA LYS A 26 -23.39 24.23 10.57
C LYS A 26 -23.71 24.00 9.09
N LYS A 27 -24.96 24.23 8.67
CA LYS A 27 -25.38 24.09 7.27
C LYS A 27 -24.71 25.10 6.34
N LEU A 28 -24.61 26.36 6.76
CA LEU A 28 -24.00 27.43 5.98
C LEU A 28 -22.46 27.35 5.99
N ALA A 29 -21.87 26.98 7.12
CA ALA A 29 -20.43 26.77 7.29
C ALA A 29 -19.89 25.69 6.36
N LEU A 30 -20.61 24.57 6.19
CA LEU A 30 -20.23 23.51 5.24
C LEU A 30 -20.27 23.97 3.78
N ARG A 31 -21.19 24.87 3.43
CA ARG A 31 -21.32 25.41 2.06
C ARG A 31 -20.30 26.51 1.74
N LEU A 32 -19.82 27.21 2.76
CA LEU A 32 -18.89 28.35 2.64
C LEU A 32 -17.46 27.97 3.04
N HIS A 33 -17.19 26.69 3.33
CA HIS A 33 -15.86 26.23 3.71
C HIS A 33 -14.89 26.41 2.54
N PRO A 34 -13.67 26.96 2.74
CA PRO A 34 -12.72 27.24 1.67
C PRO A 34 -12.29 25.98 0.89
N ASP A 35 -12.27 24.81 1.53
CA ASP A 35 -11.96 23.54 0.85
C ASP A 35 -13.08 23.07 -0.10
N VAL A 36 -14.31 23.54 0.09
CA VAL A 36 -15.49 23.11 -0.70
C VAL A 36 -15.95 24.20 -1.66
N ASN A 37 -15.72 25.47 -1.31
CA ASN A 37 -16.12 26.62 -2.11
C ASN A 37 -14.89 27.48 -2.48
N PRO A 38 -14.48 27.49 -3.77
CA PRO A 38 -13.30 28.21 -4.24
C PRO A 38 -13.52 29.73 -4.40
N ASP A 39 -14.73 30.25 -4.14
CA ASP A 39 -15.02 31.68 -4.24
C ASP A 39 -14.29 32.47 -3.11
N PRO A 40 -13.42 33.44 -3.44
CA PRO A 40 -12.75 34.28 -2.43
C PRO A 40 -13.73 35.06 -1.54
N LEU A 41 -14.94 35.37 -2.02
CA LEU A 41 -15.98 36.03 -1.23
C LEU A 41 -16.61 35.09 -0.19
N ALA A 42 -16.60 33.78 -0.42
CA ALA A 42 -17.15 32.80 0.52
C ALA A 42 -16.40 32.81 1.86
N HIS A 43 -15.09 33.05 1.83
CA HIS A 43 -14.27 33.17 3.03
C HIS A 43 -14.68 34.38 3.89
N GLU A 44 -14.93 35.54 3.28
CA GLU A 44 -15.40 36.72 4.01
C GLU A 44 -16.78 36.51 4.63
N VAL A 45 -17.70 35.87 3.90
CA VAL A 45 -19.04 35.53 4.39
C VAL A 45 -18.97 34.50 5.52
N PHE A 46 -18.07 33.52 5.42
CA PHE A 46 -17.82 32.53 6.48
C PHE A 46 -17.36 33.19 7.79
N ILE A 47 -16.43 34.14 7.72
CA ILE A 47 -15.97 34.90 8.89
C ILE A 47 -17.12 35.72 9.50
N LYS A 48 -17.93 36.38 8.67
CA LYS A 48 -19.10 37.16 9.13
C LYS A 48 -20.13 36.24 9.81
N LEU A 49 -20.33 35.04 9.28
CA LEU A 49 -21.25 34.04 9.82
C LEU A 49 -20.80 33.53 11.20
N GLY A 50 -19.51 33.24 11.36
CA GLY A 50 -18.95 32.85 12.66
C GLY A 50 -19.18 33.91 13.73
N LYS A 51 -18.91 35.19 13.40
CA LYS A 51 -19.15 36.34 14.29
C LYS A 51 -20.64 36.51 14.64
N ALA A 52 -21.54 36.32 13.67
CA ALA A 52 -22.98 36.42 13.92
C ALA A 52 -23.45 35.40 14.96
N VAL A 53 -23.00 34.15 14.85
CA VAL A 53 -23.37 33.07 15.78
C VAL A 53 -22.82 33.33 17.18
N GLU A 54 -21.59 33.83 17.27
CA GLU A 54 -20.97 34.22 18.54
C GLU A 54 -21.78 35.31 19.24
N ILE A 55 -22.22 36.35 18.51
CA ILE A 55 -23.10 37.42 19.02
C ILE A 55 -24.47 36.88 19.47
N LEU A 56 -25.04 35.92 18.73
CA LEU A 56 -26.38 35.42 19.03
C LEU A 56 -26.41 34.48 20.25
N LEU A 57 -25.39 33.63 20.39
CA LEU A 57 -25.29 32.62 21.46
C LEU A 57 -24.70 33.17 22.77
N ASN A 58 -23.97 34.28 22.73
CA ASN A 58 -23.39 34.90 23.91
C ASN A 58 -24.04 36.28 24.17
N PRO A 59 -24.92 36.41 25.17
CA PRO A 59 -25.57 37.68 25.49
C PRO A 59 -24.58 38.77 25.95
N ASP A 60 -23.46 38.38 26.56
CA ASP A 60 -22.42 39.29 27.06
C ASP A 60 -21.44 39.80 25.98
N TYR A 61 -21.53 39.22 24.77
CA TYR A 61 -20.58 39.50 23.70
C TYR A 61 -20.68 40.94 23.17
N LYS A 62 -21.81 41.63 23.38
CA LYS A 62 -21.93 43.06 23.07
C LYS A 62 -21.06 43.93 23.98
N GLU A 63 -21.00 43.63 25.28
CA GLU A 63 -20.15 44.37 26.22
C GLU A 63 -18.67 44.08 26.01
N GLU A 64 -18.31 42.88 25.56
CA GLU A 64 -16.93 42.55 25.23
C GLU A 64 -16.45 43.28 23.95
N ILE A 65 -17.32 43.49 22.95
CA ILE A 65 -17.00 44.25 21.74
C ILE A 65 -16.94 45.77 21.99
N THR A 66 -17.89 46.35 22.74
CA THR A 66 -17.89 47.80 23.01
C THR A 66 -17.02 48.21 24.20
N GLY A 67 -16.77 47.30 25.15
CA GLY A 67 -16.03 47.55 26.38
C GLY A 67 -14.60 47.00 26.42
N LYS A 68 -14.23 46.04 25.55
CA LYS A 68 -12.87 45.46 25.51
C LYS A 68 -12.40 45.17 24.09
N ARG A 69 -12.25 46.25 23.32
CA ARG A 69 -11.12 46.39 22.38
C ARG A 69 -10.12 47.42 22.86
N THR A 70 -9.99 47.59 24.18
CA THR A 70 -8.62 47.60 24.70
C THR A 70 -8.08 46.23 24.34
N SER A 71 -7.33 46.17 23.23
CA SER A 71 -6.30 45.15 23.11
C SER A 71 -5.75 44.96 24.51
N ARG A 72 -5.78 43.73 25.06
CA ARG A 72 -4.70 43.34 25.94
C ARG A 72 -3.45 43.62 25.11
N ARG A 73 -2.95 44.86 25.17
CA ARG A 73 -1.59 45.22 24.91
C ARG A 73 -0.88 44.44 26.01
N THR A 74 -0.60 43.17 25.73
CA THR A 74 0.70 42.59 26.08
C THR A 74 1.67 43.75 25.89
N GLY A 75 2.24 44.20 27.02
CA GLY A 75 2.81 45.55 27.16
C GLY A 75 3.61 45.94 25.92
N SER A 76 3.48 47.20 25.49
CA SER A 76 4.12 47.81 24.32
C SER A 76 5.46 47.15 24.00
N GLU A 77 5.39 46.08 23.23
CA GLU A 77 6.53 45.24 22.95
C GLU A 77 7.39 46.08 22.03
N SER A 78 8.59 46.45 22.49
CA SER A 78 9.43 47.34 21.71
C SER A 78 9.70 46.68 20.35
N ASP A 79 9.84 47.48 19.29
CA ASP A 79 10.17 46.94 17.97
C ASP A 79 11.46 46.10 18.02
N GLU A 80 12.36 46.41 18.96
CA GLU A 80 13.55 45.64 19.29
C GLU A 80 13.23 44.25 19.85
N GLU A 81 12.37 44.14 20.86
CA GLU A 81 11.94 42.86 21.43
C GLU A 81 11.27 41.99 20.37
N ARG A 82 10.45 42.58 19.49
CA ARG A 82 9.77 41.87 18.39
C ARG A 82 10.80 41.36 17.39
N LEU A 83 11.77 42.18 17.04
CA LEU A 83 12.86 41.82 16.15
C LEU A 83 13.73 40.72 16.76
N GLU A 84 14.00 40.77 18.06
CA GLU A 84 14.76 39.76 18.78
C GLU A 84 14.04 38.41 18.82
N ARG A 85 12.74 38.37 19.16
CA ARG A 85 11.97 37.11 19.09
C ARG A 85 11.92 36.52 17.69
N MET A 86 11.75 37.35 16.66
CA MET A 86 11.79 36.89 15.27
C MET A 86 13.17 36.33 14.90
N ARG A 87 14.27 36.99 15.32
CA ARG A 87 15.64 36.49 15.11
C ARG A 87 15.86 35.16 15.83
N VAL A 88 15.46 35.04 17.11
CA VAL A 88 15.57 33.80 17.88
C VAL A 88 14.74 32.68 17.28
N ALA A 89 13.50 32.96 16.85
CA ALA A 89 12.64 31.98 16.17
C ALA A 89 13.27 31.51 14.85
N LYS A 90 13.82 32.43 14.06
CA LYS A 90 14.54 32.11 12.82
C LYS A 90 15.79 31.27 13.10
N MET A 91 16.62 31.64 14.08
CA MET A 91 17.80 30.87 14.48
C MET A 91 17.42 29.46 14.94
N ARG A 92 16.38 29.31 15.76
CA ARG A 92 15.87 27.99 16.20
C ARG A 92 15.38 27.15 15.03
N TYR A 93 14.62 27.74 14.11
CA TYR A 93 14.15 27.05 12.90
C TYR A 93 15.32 26.58 12.02
N GLU A 94 16.33 27.43 11.82
CA GLU A 94 17.54 27.09 11.07
C GLU A 94 18.36 25.98 11.75
N GLN A 95 18.52 26.05 13.08
CA GLN A 95 19.16 25.00 13.87
C GLN A 95 18.41 23.66 13.76
N GLN A 96 17.08 23.66 13.91
CA GLN A 96 16.26 22.47 13.74
C GLN A 96 16.38 21.88 12.33
N LYS A 97 16.32 22.71 11.29
CA LYS A 97 16.48 22.27 9.90
C LYS A 97 17.86 21.67 9.65
N MET A 98 18.91 22.26 10.21
CA MET A 98 20.28 21.73 10.11
C MET A 98 20.42 20.40 10.84
N GLN A 99 19.82 20.26 12.03
CA GLN A 99 19.84 19.02 12.80
C GLN A 99 19.08 17.90 12.06
N GLN A 100 17.88 18.19 11.55
CA GLN A 100 17.11 17.26 10.72
C GLN A 100 17.91 16.83 9.47
N ALA A 101 18.63 17.74 8.82
CA ALA A 101 19.46 17.39 7.67
C ALA A 101 20.64 16.47 8.03
N LYS A 102 21.28 16.70 9.20
CA LYS A 102 22.34 15.83 9.74
C LYS A 102 21.80 14.45 10.08
N ASP A 103 20.66 14.38 10.77
CA ASP A 103 20.02 13.13 11.17
C ASP A 103 19.56 12.33 9.94
N ASN A 104 18.94 12.99 8.96
CA ASN A 104 18.56 12.37 7.69
C ASN A 104 19.79 11.84 6.93
N ASN A 105 20.90 12.59 6.90
CA ASN A 105 22.14 12.13 6.28
C ASN A 105 22.73 10.92 7.01
N ARG A 106 22.76 10.94 8.34
CA ARG A 106 23.24 9.82 9.17
C ARG A 106 22.40 8.58 8.94
N TYR A 107 21.08 8.71 8.94
CA TYR A 107 20.17 7.62 8.67
C TYR A 107 20.37 7.04 7.27
N PHE A 108 20.46 7.87 6.24
CA PHE A 108 20.74 7.42 4.87
C PHE A 108 22.07 6.65 4.76
N LEU A 109 23.13 7.15 5.40
CA LEU A 109 24.42 6.47 5.45
C LEU A 109 24.30 5.12 6.16
N SER A 110 23.53 5.03 7.25
CA SER A 110 23.29 3.76 7.96
C SER A 110 22.58 2.69 7.10
N LEU A 111 21.80 3.11 6.09
CA LEU A 111 21.15 2.18 5.16
C LEU A 111 22.04 1.79 3.98
N THR A 112 22.90 2.71 3.53
CA THR A 112 23.74 2.56 2.32
C THR A 112 25.17 2.11 2.59
N SER A 113 25.51 1.82 3.85
CA SER A 113 26.84 1.35 4.25
C SER A 113 26.79 0.14 5.18
N GLY A 114 27.97 -0.47 5.39
CA GLY A 114 28.14 -1.59 6.31
C GLY A 114 27.47 -2.90 5.85
N MET A 115 27.20 -3.77 6.82
CA MET A 115 26.68 -5.12 6.59
C MET A 115 25.27 -5.11 6.01
N ARG A 116 24.40 -4.21 6.47
CA ARG A 116 23.01 -4.09 5.99
C ARG A 116 22.96 -3.81 4.49
N TRP A 117 23.79 -2.90 4.00
CA TRP A 117 23.90 -2.64 2.58
C TRP A 117 24.44 -3.84 1.79
N SER A 118 25.35 -4.61 2.39
CA SER A 118 25.82 -5.86 1.79
C SER A 118 24.69 -6.87 1.61
N ILE A 119 23.92 -7.14 2.68
CA ILE A 119 22.74 -8.02 2.66
C ILE A 119 21.73 -7.53 1.62
N TYR A 120 21.45 -6.23 1.59
CA TYR A 120 20.56 -5.64 0.59
C TYR A 120 21.01 -5.93 -0.85
N LYS A 121 22.31 -5.84 -1.14
CA LYS A 121 22.85 -6.19 -2.48
C LYS A 121 22.62 -7.67 -2.81
N TYR A 122 22.71 -8.58 -1.84
CA TYR A 122 22.40 -10.00 -2.06
C TYR A 122 20.92 -10.20 -2.34
N ILE A 123 20.03 -9.60 -1.55
CA ILE A 123 18.58 -9.63 -1.78
C ILE A 123 18.25 -9.13 -3.19
N MET A 124 18.85 -8.00 -3.59
CA MET A 124 18.67 -7.43 -4.93
C MET A 124 19.16 -8.38 -6.03
N ARG A 125 20.35 -8.98 -5.89
CA ARG A 125 20.88 -9.95 -6.87
C ARG A 125 20.00 -11.20 -6.98
N ILE A 126 19.59 -11.78 -5.85
CA ILE A 126 18.70 -12.95 -5.83
C ILE A 126 17.36 -12.60 -6.47
N SER A 127 16.81 -11.43 -6.17
CA SER A 127 15.56 -10.96 -6.79
C SER A 127 15.72 -10.79 -8.30
N LEU A 128 16.83 -10.23 -8.79
CA LEU A 128 17.11 -10.15 -10.22
C LEU A 128 17.22 -11.54 -10.88
N VAL A 129 17.88 -12.50 -10.23
CA VAL A 129 17.98 -13.87 -10.74
C VAL A 129 16.60 -14.52 -10.81
N LEU A 130 15.77 -14.35 -9.78
CA LEU A 130 14.39 -14.84 -9.77
C LEU A 130 13.53 -14.19 -10.86
N ALA A 131 13.64 -12.86 -11.04
CA ALA A 131 12.92 -12.14 -12.09
C ALA A 131 13.34 -12.64 -13.48
N LEU A 132 14.63 -12.88 -13.68
CA LEU A 132 15.16 -13.42 -14.94
C LEU A 132 14.69 -14.85 -15.16
N ALA A 133 14.79 -15.73 -14.16
CA ALA A 133 14.29 -17.11 -14.23
C ALA A 133 12.80 -17.13 -14.59
N LEU A 134 11.95 -16.39 -13.87
CA LEU A 134 10.52 -16.30 -14.17
C LEU A 134 10.24 -15.79 -15.59
N SER A 135 11.07 -14.89 -16.11
CA SER A 135 10.93 -14.37 -17.47
C SER A 135 11.33 -15.39 -18.51
N THR A 136 12.44 -16.12 -18.31
CA THR A 136 12.98 -17.09 -19.26
C THR A 136 12.19 -18.40 -19.27
N GLU A 137 11.67 -18.85 -18.13
CA GLU A 137 10.79 -20.03 -18.05
C GLU A 137 9.56 -19.94 -18.94
N TYR A 138 9.12 -18.73 -19.32
CA TYR A 138 8.00 -18.59 -20.24
C TYR A 138 8.28 -19.15 -21.63
N PHE A 139 9.54 -19.06 -22.07
CA PHE A 139 9.95 -19.42 -23.42
C PHE A 139 10.58 -20.81 -23.48
N LEU A 140 10.96 -21.36 -22.32
CA LEU A 140 11.56 -22.68 -22.23
C LEU A 140 10.51 -23.79 -22.33
N PRO A 141 10.90 -24.97 -22.82
CA PRO A 141 10.03 -26.14 -22.82
C PRO A 141 9.68 -26.58 -21.39
N MET A 142 8.57 -27.29 -21.24
CA MET A 142 8.16 -27.85 -19.95
C MET A 142 8.86 -29.18 -19.67
N HIS A 143 9.13 -29.45 -18.40
CA HIS A 143 9.52 -30.77 -17.93
C HIS A 143 8.29 -31.62 -17.63
N TYR A 144 8.45 -32.93 -17.74
CA TYR A 144 7.39 -33.91 -17.53
C TYR A 144 7.83 -34.88 -16.45
N GLU A 145 7.15 -34.85 -15.31
CA GLU A 145 7.51 -35.67 -14.15
C GLU A 145 6.37 -36.63 -13.81
N PRO A 146 6.64 -37.94 -13.70
CA PRO A 146 5.62 -38.91 -13.33
C PRO A 146 5.32 -38.86 -11.82
N ASP A 147 4.04 -38.91 -11.48
CA ASP A 147 3.51 -38.94 -10.12
C ASP A 147 2.26 -39.84 -10.07
N VAL A 148 1.73 -40.08 -8.86
CA VAL A 148 0.52 -40.89 -8.66
C VAL A 148 -0.53 -40.09 -7.91
N LEU A 149 -1.75 -40.07 -8.44
CA LEU A 149 -2.92 -39.47 -7.84
C LEU A 149 -3.51 -40.41 -6.78
N ILE A 150 -3.36 -40.07 -5.51
CA ILE A 150 -3.82 -40.87 -4.37
C ILE A 150 -5.25 -40.50 -3.97
N GLY A 151 -5.62 -39.24 -4.13
CA GLY A 151 -6.93 -38.77 -3.67
C GLY A 151 -7.40 -37.51 -4.37
N SER A 152 -8.72 -37.33 -4.42
CA SER A 152 -9.34 -36.10 -4.87
C SER A 152 -10.58 -35.76 -4.03
N SER A 153 -10.78 -34.46 -3.79
CA SER A 153 -11.97 -33.93 -3.14
C SER A 153 -12.45 -32.70 -3.90
N LYS A 154 -13.71 -32.76 -4.36
CA LYS A 154 -14.30 -31.68 -5.14
C LYS A 154 -14.60 -30.49 -4.22
N SER A 155 -14.15 -29.31 -4.64
CA SER A 155 -14.55 -28.05 -4.03
C SER A 155 -15.45 -27.28 -4.99
N LEU A 156 -16.40 -26.52 -4.44
CA LEU A 156 -17.20 -25.57 -5.21
C LEU A 156 -16.60 -24.15 -5.16
N ASN A 157 -15.46 -23.97 -4.51
CA ASN A 157 -14.78 -22.69 -4.46
C ASN A 157 -14.17 -22.34 -5.82
N ASN A 158 -14.12 -21.04 -6.13
CA ASN A 158 -13.49 -20.55 -7.35
C ASN A 158 -11.97 -20.45 -7.16
N GLY A 159 -11.24 -20.81 -8.22
CA GLY A 159 -9.79 -20.64 -8.33
C GLY A 159 -9.39 -19.27 -8.87
N ILE A 160 -8.08 -19.03 -8.98
CA ILE A 160 -7.52 -17.79 -9.54
C ILE A 160 -7.58 -17.82 -11.07
N ILE A 161 -7.40 -18.99 -11.70
CA ILE A 161 -7.27 -19.06 -13.15
C ILE A 161 -8.66 -19.13 -13.80
N LYS A 162 -9.47 -20.17 -13.52
CA LYS A 162 -10.86 -20.32 -14.03
C LYS A 162 -11.68 -21.33 -13.20
N GLY A 163 -12.94 -20.98 -12.93
CA GLY A 163 -13.99 -21.91 -12.49
C GLY A 163 -13.77 -22.52 -11.10
N ASN A 164 -14.52 -23.57 -10.81
CA ASN A 164 -14.43 -24.30 -9.55
C ASN A 164 -13.14 -25.14 -9.51
N ILE A 165 -12.54 -25.26 -8.33
CA ILE A 165 -11.31 -26.05 -8.12
C ILE A 165 -11.62 -27.41 -7.48
N THR A 166 -10.71 -28.36 -7.66
CA THR A 166 -10.70 -29.65 -6.97
C THR A 166 -9.38 -29.77 -6.23
N SER A 167 -9.40 -30.19 -4.96
CA SER A 167 -8.16 -30.52 -4.26
C SER A 167 -7.76 -31.94 -4.62
N ILE A 168 -6.51 -32.13 -4.99
CA ILE A 168 -5.92 -33.43 -5.29
C ILE A 168 -4.73 -33.69 -4.38
N GLU A 169 -4.45 -34.96 -4.12
CA GLU A 169 -3.30 -35.40 -3.33
C GLU A 169 -2.44 -36.32 -4.20
N LEU A 170 -1.20 -35.88 -4.41
CA LEU A 170 -0.18 -36.58 -5.17
C LEU A 170 0.80 -37.26 -4.21
N GLU A 171 1.29 -38.43 -4.60
CA GLU A 171 2.21 -39.23 -3.79
C GLU A 171 3.49 -38.46 -3.45
N LYS A 172 4.17 -37.91 -4.46
CA LYS A 172 5.47 -37.27 -4.27
C LYS A 172 5.35 -35.82 -3.81
N ARG A 173 4.34 -35.11 -4.32
CA ARG A 173 4.27 -33.64 -4.20
C ARG A 173 3.22 -33.15 -3.19
N GLY A 174 2.42 -34.05 -2.62
CA GLY A 174 1.40 -33.73 -1.63
C GLY A 174 0.16 -33.08 -2.24
N ARG A 175 -0.47 -32.16 -1.50
CA ARG A 175 -1.78 -31.61 -1.86
C ARG A 175 -1.68 -30.39 -2.78
N TYR A 176 -2.47 -30.40 -3.84
CA TYR A 176 -2.63 -29.29 -4.79
C TYR A 176 -4.09 -28.98 -5.08
N TYR A 177 -4.31 -27.85 -5.73
CA TYR A 177 -5.58 -27.50 -6.33
C TYR A 177 -5.43 -27.49 -7.84
N VAL A 178 -6.46 -27.97 -8.52
CA VAL A 178 -6.54 -28.05 -9.98
C VAL A 178 -7.92 -27.59 -10.42
N GLN A 179 -8.04 -27.14 -11.66
CA GLN A 179 -9.35 -26.80 -12.20
C GLN A 179 -10.24 -28.03 -12.28
N ASN A 180 -11.52 -27.84 -11.97
CA ASN A 180 -12.48 -28.93 -12.04
C ASN A 180 -12.73 -29.31 -13.49
N ASN A 181 -12.23 -30.48 -13.88
CA ASN A 181 -12.53 -31.11 -15.15
C ASN A 181 -13.45 -32.32 -14.92
N ARG A 182 -14.75 -32.18 -15.19
CA ARG A 182 -15.75 -33.22 -14.91
C ARG A 182 -15.42 -34.59 -15.50
N TYR A 183 -14.69 -34.65 -16.62
CA TYR A 183 -14.40 -35.90 -17.33
C TYR A 183 -13.07 -36.54 -16.94
N ALA A 184 -12.10 -35.76 -16.45
CA ALA A 184 -10.74 -36.24 -16.17
C ALA A 184 -10.61 -37.13 -14.92
N TRP A 185 -11.63 -37.17 -14.05
CA TRP A 185 -11.54 -37.81 -12.72
C TRP A 185 -12.26 -39.14 -12.58
N LEU A 186 -13.24 -39.43 -13.44
CA LEU A 186 -14.11 -40.60 -13.26
C LEU A 186 -13.51 -41.90 -13.80
N TYR A 187 -12.65 -41.81 -14.82
CA TYR A 187 -12.18 -42.97 -15.59
C TYR A 187 -10.68 -42.98 -15.85
N ALA A 188 -9.94 -41.98 -15.36
CA ALA A 188 -8.50 -41.92 -15.59
C ALA A 188 -7.73 -42.82 -14.62
N TYR A 189 -6.60 -43.33 -15.11
CA TYR A 189 -5.65 -44.06 -14.28
C TYR A 189 -5.05 -43.17 -13.17
N PRO A 190 -4.65 -43.77 -12.04
CA PRO A 190 -3.99 -43.02 -10.97
C PRO A 190 -2.61 -42.50 -11.36
N GLU A 191 -1.93 -43.12 -12.33
CA GLU A 191 -0.66 -42.62 -12.86
C GLU A 191 -0.87 -41.32 -13.63
N VAL A 192 -0.15 -40.28 -13.23
CA VAL A 192 -0.25 -38.95 -13.83
C VAL A 192 1.11 -38.41 -14.24
N ILE A 193 1.11 -37.52 -15.23
CA ILE A 193 2.30 -36.80 -15.65
C ILE A 193 2.09 -35.32 -15.36
N ILE A 194 3.02 -34.72 -14.61
CA ILE A 194 2.98 -33.31 -14.24
C ILE A 194 3.84 -32.49 -15.21
N GLU A 195 3.23 -31.52 -15.89
CA GLU A 195 3.93 -30.48 -16.64
C GLU A 195 4.50 -29.46 -15.64
N THR A 196 5.83 -29.35 -15.52
CA THR A 196 6.53 -28.43 -14.62
C THR A 196 7.38 -27.41 -15.39
N THR A 197 7.57 -26.22 -14.80
CA THR A 197 8.47 -25.20 -15.37
C THR A 197 9.93 -25.57 -15.21
N TRP A 198 10.79 -25.01 -16.06
CA TRP A 198 12.19 -25.43 -16.15
C TRP A 198 13.05 -25.15 -14.90
N PHE A 199 13.05 -23.93 -14.36
CA PHE A 199 13.95 -23.52 -13.27
C PHE A 199 13.34 -23.72 -11.87
N LEU A 200 12.06 -23.40 -11.72
CA LEU A 200 11.33 -23.40 -10.45
C LEU A 200 10.44 -24.64 -10.28
N HIS A 201 10.46 -25.58 -11.24
CA HIS A 201 9.69 -26.83 -11.22
C HIS A 201 8.23 -26.63 -10.79
N THR A 202 7.67 -25.48 -11.17
CA THR A 202 6.32 -25.09 -10.76
C THR A 202 5.33 -25.95 -11.53
N PRO A 203 4.45 -26.72 -10.86
CA PRO A 203 3.46 -27.53 -11.56
C PRO A 203 2.46 -26.62 -12.25
N VAL A 204 2.30 -26.80 -13.57
CA VAL A 204 1.43 -25.99 -14.43
C VAL A 204 0.20 -26.79 -14.83
N LYS A 205 0.37 -28.03 -15.29
CA LYS A 205 -0.74 -28.92 -15.62
C LYS A 205 -0.48 -30.34 -15.18
N MET A 206 -1.54 -31.06 -14.89
CA MET A 206 -1.55 -32.49 -14.70
C MET A 206 -2.15 -33.13 -15.95
N ILE A 207 -1.49 -34.15 -16.46
CA ILE A 207 -1.97 -34.98 -17.56
C ILE A 207 -2.41 -36.30 -16.95
N THR A 208 -3.71 -36.57 -17.05
CA THR A 208 -4.29 -37.88 -16.76
C THR A 208 -4.66 -38.58 -18.07
N SER A 209 -4.69 -39.90 -18.07
CA SER A 209 -5.08 -40.68 -19.25
C SER A 209 -6.03 -41.80 -18.90
N ASP A 210 -6.93 -42.10 -19.82
CA ASP A 210 -7.70 -43.34 -19.86
C ASP A 210 -7.33 -44.13 -21.14
N ASP A 211 -8.04 -45.21 -21.42
CA ASP A 211 -7.83 -46.07 -22.61
C ASP A 211 -7.90 -45.31 -23.95
N PHE A 212 -8.59 -44.16 -24.00
CA PHE A 212 -8.97 -43.50 -25.25
C PHE A 212 -8.43 -42.08 -25.37
N THR A 213 -8.19 -41.39 -24.26
CA THR A 213 -8.00 -39.95 -24.22
C THR A 213 -7.02 -39.53 -23.12
N ARG A 214 -6.34 -38.40 -23.37
CA ARG A 214 -5.50 -37.73 -22.38
C ARG A 214 -6.14 -36.40 -21.99
N TYR A 215 -6.39 -36.21 -20.71
CA TYR A 215 -6.94 -34.97 -20.18
C TYR A 215 -5.81 -34.13 -19.61
N ARG A 216 -5.81 -32.83 -19.96
CA ARG A 216 -4.87 -31.86 -19.40
C ARG A 216 -5.62 -30.93 -18.47
N THR A 217 -5.33 -31.04 -17.19
CA THR A 217 -6.00 -30.26 -16.15
C THR A 217 -5.00 -29.29 -15.53
N PRO A 218 -5.19 -27.97 -15.65
CA PRO A 218 -4.27 -26.99 -15.09
C PRO A 218 -4.32 -26.97 -13.56
N PHE A 219 -3.16 -26.81 -12.94
CA PHE A 219 -3.05 -26.49 -11.52
C PHE A 219 -3.52 -25.06 -11.26
N ASP A 220 -4.11 -24.84 -10.11
CA ASP A 220 -4.49 -23.53 -9.60
C ASP A 220 -3.55 -23.11 -8.46
N PHE A 221 -3.55 -21.83 -8.09
CA PHE A 221 -2.68 -21.26 -7.05
C PHE A 221 -1.18 -21.60 -7.20
N HIS A 222 -0.61 -21.41 -8.38
CA HIS A 222 0.82 -21.63 -8.62
C HIS A 222 1.54 -20.34 -9.02
N ILE A 223 2.88 -20.32 -8.91
CA ILE A 223 3.71 -19.14 -9.20
C ILE A 223 3.46 -18.59 -10.61
N GLY A 224 3.21 -19.49 -11.57
CA GLY A 224 2.89 -19.12 -12.95
C GLY A 224 1.64 -18.24 -13.07
N SER A 225 0.64 -18.40 -12.19
CA SER A 225 -0.60 -17.61 -12.24
C SER A 225 -0.38 -16.13 -11.91
N ILE A 226 0.58 -15.82 -11.03
CA ILE A 226 0.88 -14.44 -10.57
C ILE A 226 2.24 -13.93 -11.09
N ARG A 227 2.80 -14.62 -12.07
CA ARG A 227 4.19 -14.43 -12.53
C ARG A 227 4.53 -13.00 -12.91
N PHE A 228 3.69 -12.33 -13.70
CA PHE A 228 3.97 -10.95 -14.12
C PHE A 228 4.07 -10.00 -12.92
N GLY A 229 3.20 -10.18 -11.92
CA GLY A 229 3.26 -9.43 -10.67
C GLY A 229 4.55 -9.71 -9.89
N LEU A 230 4.97 -10.98 -9.83
CA LEU A 230 6.23 -11.37 -9.18
C LEU A 230 7.46 -10.81 -9.87
N ILE A 231 7.51 -10.79 -11.21
CA ILE A 231 8.61 -10.18 -11.97
C ILE A 231 8.73 -8.69 -11.63
N VAL A 232 7.63 -7.95 -11.67
CA VAL A 232 7.62 -6.52 -11.31
C VAL A 232 8.07 -6.33 -9.86
N LEU A 233 7.56 -7.15 -8.94
CA LEU A 233 7.94 -7.14 -7.52
C LEU A 233 9.44 -7.34 -7.35
N PHE A 234 10.04 -8.34 -8.00
CA PHE A 234 11.46 -8.65 -7.88
C PHE A 234 12.40 -7.67 -8.58
N LEU A 235 11.87 -6.79 -9.45
CA LEU A 235 12.63 -5.67 -10.00
C LEU A 235 12.68 -4.45 -9.07
N VAL A 236 11.80 -4.34 -8.07
CA VAL A 236 11.74 -3.19 -7.14
C VAL A 236 13.08 -2.92 -6.42
N PRO A 237 13.83 -3.93 -5.91
CA PRO A 237 15.10 -3.69 -5.22
C PRO A 237 16.19 -3.06 -6.11
N LEU A 238 16.02 -3.10 -7.44
CA LEU A 238 16.94 -2.44 -8.37
C LEU A 238 16.88 -0.92 -8.25
N TYR A 239 15.70 -0.35 -7.96
CA TYR A 239 15.53 1.11 -7.91
C TYR A 239 16.35 1.78 -6.79
N PRO A 240 16.26 1.35 -5.51
CA PRO A 240 17.10 1.94 -4.46
C PRO A 240 18.59 1.70 -4.72
N TYR A 241 18.95 0.55 -5.31
CA TYR A 241 20.32 0.23 -5.66
C TYR A 241 20.94 1.20 -6.68
N LEU A 242 20.19 1.58 -7.72
CA LEU A 242 20.64 2.47 -8.79
C LEU A 242 20.55 3.95 -8.44
N ARG A 243 19.44 4.41 -7.85
CA ARG A 243 19.20 5.85 -7.65
C ARG A 243 19.91 6.40 -6.42
N ARG A 244 20.06 5.63 -5.33
CA ARG A 244 20.72 6.01 -4.06
C ARG A 244 20.52 7.49 -3.66
N ARG A 245 19.27 7.98 -3.71
CA ARG A 245 18.93 9.37 -3.36
C ARG A 245 18.35 9.45 -1.95
N LYS A 246 18.56 10.58 -1.27
CA LYS A 246 18.01 10.88 0.06
C LYS A 246 16.53 11.29 -0.03
N THR A 247 15.69 10.39 -0.49
CA THR A 247 14.24 10.63 -0.66
C THR A 247 13.43 9.66 0.19
N LEU A 248 12.18 10.03 0.50
CA LEU A 248 11.26 9.15 1.22
C LEU A 248 11.01 7.85 0.44
N SER A 249 10.85 7.95 -0.89
CA SER A 249 10.67 6.78 -1.76
C SER A 249 11.85 5.81 -1.69
N PHE A 250 13.10 6.31 -1.56
CA PHE A 250 14.26 5.43 -1.37
C PHE A 250 14.14 4.63 -0.08
N VAL A 251 13.84 5.30 1.04
CA VAL A 251 13.72 4.64 2.35
C VAL A 251 12.58 3.62 2.35
N PHE A 252 11.43 4.00 1.81
CA PHE A 252 10.27 3.11 1.69
C PHE A 252 10.60 1.86 0.86
N LEU A 253 11.11 2.04 -0.36
CA LEU A 253 11.43 0.93 -1.25
C LEU A 253 12.60 0.09 -0.73
N TYR A 254 13.56 0.69 -0.02
CA TYR A 254 14.62 -0.05 0.66
C TYR A 254 14.03 -1.03 1.68
N HIS A 255 13.17 -0.56 2.59
CA HIS A 255 12.59 -1.43 3.62
C HIS A 255 11.61 -2.44 3.07
N LEU A 256 10.79 -2.04 2.09
CA LEU A 256 9.92 -2.96 1.35
C LEU A 256 10.74 -4.09 0.71
N SER A 257 11.89 -3.76 0.12
CA SER A 257 12.76 -4.75 -0.48
C SER A 257 13.44 -5.64 0.56
N PHE A 258 13.96 -5.04 1.63
CA PHE A 258 14.73 -5.76 2.65
C PHE A 258 13.87 -6.75 3.44
N TRP A 259 12.70 -6.31 3.91
CA TRP A 259 11.83 -7.13 4.76
C TRP A 259 10.72 -7.83 3.99
N GLY A 260 10.10 -7.16 3.01
CA GLY A 260 9.02 -7.75 2.22
C GLY A 260 9.55 -8.70 1.16
N ILE A 261 10.22 -8.12 0.16
CA ILE A 261 10.67 -8.87 -1.02
C ILE A 261 11.70 -9.93 -0.65
N GLY A 262 12.63 -9.63 0.27
CA GLY A 262 13.59 -10.61 0.78
C GLY A 262 12.91 -11.83 1.39
N THR A 263 11.85 -11.64 2.18
CA THR A 263 11.09 -12.75 2.78
C THR A 263 10.33 -13.55 1.74
N VAL A 264 9.69 -12.89 0.77
CA VAL A 264 8.98 -13.56 -0.33
C VAL A 264 9.96 -14.37 -1.19
N ALA A 265 11.11 -13.80 -1.54
CA ALA A 265 12.15 -14.49 -2.30
C ALA A 265 12.66 -15.73 -1.55
N LEU A 266 12.94 -15.59 -0.25
CA LEU A 266 13.38 -16.69 0.60
C LEU A 266 12.33 -17.81 0.67
N TYR A 267 11.05 -17.44 0.87
CA TYR A 267 9.94 -18.40 0.89
C TYR A 267 9.82 -19.17 -0.43
N ILE A 268 9.92 -18.49 -1.57
CA ILE A 268 9.86 -19.15 -2.87
C ILE A 268 11.03 -20.13 -3.05
N LEU A 269 12.24 -19.75 -2.66
CA LEU A 269 13.42 -20.60 -2.81
C LEU A 269 13.40 -21.82 -1.89
N LEU A 270 12.94 -21.65 -0.65
CA LEU A 270 12.90 -22.74 0.35
C LEU A 270 11.73 -23.71 0.16
N THR A 271 10.76 -23.38 -0.69
CA THR A 271 9.62 -24.26 -0.96
C THR A 271 9.91 -25.18 -2.13
N GLN A 272 9.55 -26.47 -2.01
CA GLN A 272 9.60 -27.47 -3.09
C GLN A 272 10.98 -27.64 -3.74
N GLU A 273 12.06 -27.62 -2.94
CA GLU A 273 13.44 -27.80 -3.40
C GLU A 273 13.88 -26.84 -4.53
N ARG A 274 13.15 -25.73 -4.72
CA ARG A 274 13.37 -24.79 -5.83
C ARG A 274 14.73 -24.15 -5.83
N MET A 275 15.33 -23.99 -4.65
CA MET A 275 16.72 -23.53 -4.53
C MET A 275 17.69 -24.48 -5.26
N LEU A 276 17.52 -25.79 -5.10
CA LEU A 276 18.38 -26.80 -5.75
C LEU A 276 18.16 -26.80 -7.26
N HIS A 277 16.90 -26.78 -7.71
CA HIS A 277 16.59 -26.69 -9.14
C HIS A 277 17.15 -25.41 -9.78
N LEU A 278 17.02 -24.27 -9.11
CA LEU A 278 17.57 -23.00 -9.62
C LEU A 278 19.11 -23.02 -9.70
N LEU A 279 19.78 -23.59 -8.69
CA LEU A 279 21.25 -23.73 -8.68
C LEU A 279 21.75 -24.70 -9.75
N THR A 280 20.97 -25.73 -10.06
CA THR A 280 21.28 -26.75 -11.07
C THR A 280 20.68 -26.44 -12.43
N LEU A 281 20.16 -25.22 -12.65
CA LEU A 281 19.55 -24.80 -13.91
C LEU A 281 18.42 -25.73 -14.41
N GLY A 282 17.71 -26.39 -13.49
CA GLY A 282 16.59 -27.28 -13.78
C GLY A 282 16.96 -28.72 -14.13
N PHE A 283 18.21 -29.15 -13.87
CA PHE A 283 18.66 -30.50 -14.19
C PHE A 283 18.35 -31.56 -13.12
N LEU A 284 18.01 -31.14 -11.89
CA LEU A 284 17.52 -32.03 -10.83
C LEU A 284 16.01 -32.24 -10.90
#